data_AF-A0A2V6G922-F1
#
_entry.id   AF-A0A2V6G922-F1
#
_cell.length_a   1.000
_cell.length_b   1.000
_cell.length_c   1.000
_cell.angle_alpha   90.00
_cell.angle_beta   90.00
_cell.angle_gamma   90.00
#
_symmetry.space_group_name_H-M   'P 1'
#
loop_
_entity.id
_entity.type
_entity.pdbx_description
1 polymer ?
#
loop_
_entity_poly.entity_id
_entity_poly.type
_entity_poly.pdbx_seq_one_letter_code
_entity_poly.pdbx_strand_id
1 'polypeptide(L)'
;MDCFYNYGANIRKHRMDLVLTFANRTISGDGRDDVGLFLVSGRFDDTNGECYWTKTYVGTHDVYYRGFREGKGIWGLWELGSDSGGFHIWPLGEEEGEHEHESAEEPAPLEAIAAQTV
;
A
#
# COMPACT_ATOMS: atom_id res chain seq x y z
N MET A 1 -4.23 -13.34 6.42
CA MET A 1 -3.81 -13.01 5.03
C MET A 1 -2.30 -12.88 5.02
N ASP A 2 -1.65 -13.18 3.89
CA ASP A 2 -0.23 -12.85 3.70
C ASP A 2 -0.23 -11.43 3.12
N CYS A 3 0.47 -10.51 3.79
CA CYS A 3 0.51 -9.11 3.39
C CYS A 3 1.94 -8.70 3.11
N PHE A 4 2.14 -8.04 1.97
CA PHE A 4 3.41 -7.42 1.60
C PHE A 4 3.22 -5.91 1.44
N TYR A 5 4.06 -5.14 2.14
CA TYR A 5 4.17 -3.70 1.90
C TYR A 5 5.61 -3.34 1.56
N ASN A 6 5.76 -2.36 0.68
CA ASN A 6 7.06 -1.77 0.37
C ASN A 6 7.29 -0.56 1.29
N TYR A 7 8.49 -0.49 1.87
CA TYR A 7 8.93 0.69 2.62
C TYR A 7 9.81 1.57 1.71
N GLY A 8 9.29 2.71 1.28
CA GLY A 8 10.01 3.66 0.40
C GLY A 8 10.50 3.03 -0.92
N ALA A 9 11.55 3.63 -1.52
CA ALA A 9 12.11 3.24 -2.82
C ALA A 9 12.88 1.90 -2.82
N ASN A 10 12.89 1.15 -1.70
CA ASN A 10 13.59 -0.13 -1.62
C ASN A 10 12.61 -1.30 -1.75
N ILE A 11 12.97 -2.26 -2.61
CA ILE A 11 12.22 -3.48 -2.99
C ILE A 11 12.21 -4.52 -1.85
N ARG A 12 12.33 -4.10 -0.58
CA ARG A 12 12.30 -5.04 0.54
C ARG A 12 10.84 -5.33 0.87
N LYS A 13 10.37 -6.50 0.44
CA LYS A 13 9.07 -7.05 0.80
C LYS A 13 9.05 -7.38 2.30
N HIS A 14 8.26 -6.64 3.10
CA HIS A 14 8.02 -6.95 4.52
C HIS A 14 6.76 -7.81 4.65
N ARG A 15 6.89 -8.97 5.32
CA ARG A 15 5.75 -9.87 5.58
C ARG A 15 5.03 -9.44 6.85
N MET A 16 3.70 -9.41 6.80
CA MET A 16 2.84 -9.03 7.90
C MET A 16 1.72 -10.03 8.11
N ASP A 17 1.45 -10.38 9.37
CA ASP A 17 0.24 -11.08 9.75
C ASP A 17 -0.91 -10.07 9.81
N LEU A 18 -1.94 -10.28 9.02
CA LEU A 18 -3.09 -9.38 8.92
C LEU A 18 -4.40 -10.16 8.89
N VAL A 19 -5.34 -9.73 9.72
CA VAL A 19 -6.75 -10.12 9.67
C VAL A 19 -7.58 -8.88 9.37
N LEU A 20 -8.42 -8.95 8.34
CA LEU A 20 -9.39 -7.92 8.01
C LEU A 20 -10.80 -8.50 7.97
N THR A 21 -11.73 -7.80 8.63
CA THR A 21 -13.17 -8.07 8.61
C THR A 21 -13.88 -6.93 7.89
N PHE A 22 -14.64 -7.30 6.87
CA PHE A 22 -15.48 -6.39 6.09
C PHE A 22 -16.93 -6.64 6.47
N ALA A 23 -17.57 -5.67 7.12
CA ALA A 23 -18.98 -5.76 7.49
C ALA A 23 -19.59 -4.36 7.57
N ASN A 24 -20.84 -4.21 7.13
CA ASN A 24 -21.58 -2.95 7.24
C ASN A 24 -20.80 -1.73 6.72
N ARG A 25 -20.17 -1.87 5.54
CA ARG A 25 -19.32 -0.83 4.90
C ARG A 25 -18.13 -0.35 5.74
N THR A 26 -17.78 -1.11 6.77
CA THR A 26 -16.67 -0.85 7.70
C THR A 26 -15.59 -1.92 7.54
N ILE A 27 -14.33 -1.49 7.63
CA ILE A 27 -13.16 -2.36 7.72
C ILE A 27 -12.69 -2.34 9.18
N SER A 28 -12.49 -3.51 9.75
CA SER A 28 -11.86 -3.66 11.08
C SER A 28 -10.87 -4.81 11.06
N GLY A 29 -9.92 -4.80 11.98
CA GLY A 29 -8.93 -5.87 12.04
C GLY A 29 -7.79 -5.58 12.99
N ASP A 30 -6.82 -6.47 12.96
CA ASP A 30 -5.60 -6.40 13.74
C ASP A 30 -4.50 -7.23 13.07
N GLY A 31 -3.30 -7.08 13.58
CA GLY A 31 -2.17 -7.86 13.10
C GLY A 31 -0.86 -7.52 13.77
N ARG A 32 0.20 -8.06 13.17
CA ARG A 32 1.58 -7.90 13.65
C ARG A 32 2.57 -7.89 12.50
N ASP A 33 3.58 -7.03 12.62
CA ASP A 33 4.77 -7.01 11.76
C ASP A 33 6.04 -6.78 12.59
N ASP A 34 7.13 -6.38 11.92
CA ASP A 34 8.43 -6.06 12.51
C ASP A 34 8.43 -4.76 13.33
N VAL A 35 7.48 -3.85 13.11
CA VAL A 35 7.28 -2.65 13.93
C VAL A 35 6.54 -2.98 15.21
N GLY A 36 5.46 -3.77 15.14
CA GLY A 36 4.75 -4.24 16.32
C GLY A 36 3.32 -4.69 16.10
N LEU A 37 2.54 -4.72 17.20
CA LEU A 37 1.10 -4.97 17.16
C LEU A 37 0.35 -3.73 16.71
N PHE A 38 -0.68 -3.94 15.88
CA PHE A 38 -1.51 -2.85 15.39
C PHE A 38 -2.99 -3.25 15.30
N LEU A 39 -3.83 -2.21 15.29
CA LEU A 39 -5.27 -2.31 15.03
C LEU A 39 -5.59 -1.64 13.69
N VAL A 40 -6.66 -2.09 13.04
CA VAL A 40 -7.19 -1.53 11.80
C VAL A 40 -8.62 -1.06 12.00
N SER A 41 -8.92 0.16 11.55
CA SER A 41 -10.28 0.70 11.50
C SER A 41 -10.46 1.56 10.26
N GLY A 42 -11.57 1.38 9.55
CA GLY A 42 -11.78 2.02 8.27
C GLY A 42 -13.15 1.78 7.65
N ARG A 43 -13.27 2.10 6.38
CA ARG A 43 -14.49 1.96 5.58
C ARG A 43 -14.17 1.45 4.18
N PHE A 44 -15.16 0.87 3.55
CA PHE A 44 -15.10 0.48 2.15
C PHE A 44 -16.39 0.84 1.43
N ASP A 45 -16.29 1.00 0.12
CA ASP A 45 -17.42 1.20 -0.77
C ASP A 45 -17.58 -0.01 -1.69
N ASP A 46 -18.71 -0.71 -1.55
CA ASP A 46 -19.07 -1.89 -2.34
C ASP A 46 -19.30 -1.57 -3.83
N THR A 47 -19.51 -0.31 -4.18
CA THR A 47 -19.88 0.11 -5.54
C THR A 47 -18.66 0.22 -6.43
N ASN A 48 -17.57 0.78 -5.91
CA ASN A 48 -16.35 1.06 -6.67
C ASN A 48 -15.11 0.31 -6.11
N GLY A 49 -15.26 -0.44 -5.02
CA GLY A 49 -14.19 -1.21 -4.40
C GLY A 49 -13.21 -0.37 -3.58
N GLU A 50 -13.41 0.94 -3.43
CA GLU A 50 -12.50 1.79 -2.66
C GLU A 50 -12.50 1.42 -1.19
N CYS A 51 -11.30 1.39 -0.61
CA CYS A 51 -11.04 1.07 0.78
C CYS A 51 -10.18 2.16 1.40
N TYR A 52 -10.53 2.56 2.62
CA TYR A 52 -9.78 3.52 3.42
C TYR A 52 -9.68 3.00 4.84
N TRP A 53 -8.48 2.89 5.38
CA TRP A 53 -8.32 2.51 6.79
C TRP A 53 -7.11 3.16 7.42
N THR A 54 -7.16 3.27 8.74
CA THR A 54 -6.03 3.63 9.58
C THR A 54 -5.49 2.36 10.24
N LYS A 55 -4.18 2.17 10.16
CA LYS A 55 -3.43 1.17 10.92
C LYS A 55 -2.77 1.88 12.11
N THR A 56 -3.19 1.55 13.32
CA THR A 56 -2.70 2.18 14.55
C THR A 56 -1.78 1.22 15.29
N TYR A 57 -0.49 1.53 15.36
CA TYR A 57 0.42 0.80 16.23
C TYR A 57 0.17 1.16 17.69
N VAL A 58 0.02 0.14 18.53
CA VAL A 58 -0.35 0.32 19.94
C VAL A 58 0.68 1.22 20.64
N GLY A 59 0.22 2.36 21.15
CA GLY A 59 1.04 3.32 21.91
C GLY A 59 2.04 4.12 21.09
N THR A 60 1.99 4.08 19.75
CA THR A 60 3.02 4.73 18.91
C THR A 60 2.45 5.72 17.89
N HIS A 61 2.01 5.25 16.71
CA HIS A 61 1.64 6.11 15.58
C HIS A 61 0.62 5.43 14.66
N ASP A 62 0.06 6.23 13.76
CA ASP A 62 -0.92 5.82 12.76
C ASP A 62 -0.30 5.84 11.36
N VAL A 63 -0.68 4.86 10.54
CA VAL A 63 -0.40 4.80 9.10
C VAL A 63 -1.73 4.79 8.35
N TYR A 64 -1.85 5.62 7.33
CA TYR A 64 -3.09 5.78 6.57
C TYR A 64 -3.02 5.00 5.28
N TYR A 65 -4.05 4.22 4.99
CA TYR A 65 -4.15 3.39 3.78
C TYR A 65 -5.34 3.82 2.94
N ARG A 66 -5.11 3.93 1.64
CA ARG A 66 -6.13 4.09 0.60
C ARG A 66 -5.86 3.10 -0.51
N GLY A 67 -6.88 2.35 -0.92
CA GLY A 67 -6.71 1.35 -1.96
C GLY A 67 -8.02 0.88 -2.57
N PHE A 68 -7.91 -0.17 -3.37
CA PHE A 68 -9.01 -0.80 -4.09
C PHE A 68 -9.00 -2.29 -3.82
N ARG A 69 -10.19 -2.83 -3.51
CA ARG A 69 -10.42 -4.27 -3.38
C ARG A 69 -10.89 -4.82 -4.71
N GLU A 70 -10.06 -5.64 -5.33
CA GLU A 70 -10.35 -6.28 -6.61
C GLU A 70 -10.15 -7.80 -6.51
N GLY A 71 -11.20 -8.55 -6.87
CA GLY A 71 -11.21 -10.01 -6.72
C GLY A 71 -10.98 -10.42 -5.26
N LYS A 72 -9.83 -11.05 -5.00
CA LYS A 72 -9.43 -11.53 -3.67
C LYS A 72 -8.38 -10.66 -2.98
N GLY A 73 -7.80 -9.69 -3.69
CA GLY A 73 -6.72 -8.85 -3.20
C GLY A 73 -7.15 -7.42 -2.89
N ILE A 74 -6.24 -6.67 -2.25
CA ILE A 74 -6.36 -5.23 -2.04
C ILE A 74 -5.02 -4.59 -2.39
N TRP A 75 -5.04 -3.57 -3.22
CA TRP A 75 -3.84 -2.81 -3.59
C TRP A 75 -4.07 -1.32 -3.38
N GLY A 76 -2.99 -0.56 -3.23
CA GLY A 76 -3.10 0.88 -3.06
C GLY A 76 -1.83 1.51 -2.50
N LEU A 77 -2.03 2.63 -1.81
CA LEU A 77 -0.98 3.43 -1.21
C LEU A 77 -1.16 3.53 0.31
N TRP A 78 -0.05 3.58 1.01
CA TRP A 78 0.02 3.99 2.42
C TRP A 78 0.76 5.31 2.55
N GLU A 79 0.44 6.06 3.61
CA GLU A 79 1.06 7.33 3.96
C GLU A 79 1.37 7.37 5.47
N LEU A 80 2.55 7.88 5.81
CA LEU A 80 3.02 8.14 7.17
C LEU A 80 3.86 9.43 7.18
N GLY A 81 3.27 10.55 7.59
CA GLY A 81 3.97 11.83 7.58
C GLY A 81 4.39 12.23 6.16
N SER A 82 5.69 12.28 5.90
CA SER A 82 6.25 12.56 4.56
C SER A 82 6.61 11.30 3.78
N ASP A 83 6.49 10.13 4.39
CA ASP A 83 6.75 8.84 3.76
C ASP A 83 5.47 8.26 3.17
N SER A 84 5.61 7.54 2.06
CA SER A 84 4.51 6.82 1.41
C SER A 84 5.03 5.63 0.60
N GLY A 85 4.13 4.74 0.20
CA GLY A 85 4.49 3.61 -0.64
C GLY A 85 3.30 2.79 -1.11
N GLY A 86 3.56 1.92 -2.09
CA GLY A 86 2.58 0.96 -2.57
C GLY A 86 2.46 -0.27 -1.67
N PHE A 87 1.27 -0.88 -1.63
CA PHE A 87 1.04 -2.16 -0.96
C PHE A 87 0.19 -3.10 -1.81
N HIS A 88 0.32 -4.41 -1.53
CA HIS A 88 -0.54 -5.46 -2.06
C HIS A 88 -0.84 -6.49 -0.96
N ILE A 89 -2.13 -6.75 -0.70
CA ILE A 89 -2.62 -7.69 0.31
C ILE A 89 -3.35 -8.83 -0.39
N TRP A 90 -3.06 -10.08 -0.02
CA TRP A 90 -3.70 -11.25 -0.61
C TRP A 90 -3.95 -12.39 0.41
N PRO A 91 -4.92 -13.29 0.16
CA PRO A 91 -5.22 -14.39 1.07
C PRO A 91 -4.06 -15.40 1.15
N LEU A 92 -3.80 -15.90 2.36
CA LEU A 92 -2.78 -16.95 2.58
C LEU A 92 -3.03 -18.16 1.69
N GLY A 93 -2.00 -18.60 0.95
CA GLY A 93 -2.02 -19.84 0.15
C GLY A 93 -2.47 -19.71 -1.31
N GLU A 94 -2.66 -18.48 -1.80
CA GLU A 94 -2.88 -18.19 -3.22
C GLU A 94 -1.68 -17.39 -3.73
N GLU A 95 -0.85 -18.02 -4.56
CA GLU A 95 0.41 -17.47 -5.08
C GLU A 95 0.17 -16.27 -6.02
N GLU A 96 1.01 -15.22 -5.88
CA GLU A 96 1.01 -14.02 -6.72
C GLU A 96 1.16 -14.42 -8.19
N GLY A 97 0.11 -14.18 -9.00
CA GLY A 97 0.32 -14.01 -10.44
C GLY A 97 1.15 -12.75 -10.62
N GLU A 98 2.44 -12.93 -10.90
CA GLU A 98 3.43 -11.88 -11.11
C GLU A 98 2.95 -10.88 -12.17
N HIS A 99 2.45 -9.73 -11.73
CA HIS A 99 2.32 -8.55 -12.59
C HIS A 99 3.36 -7.53 -12.14
N GLU A 100 4.56 -7.70 -12.69
CA GLU A 100 5.60 -6.69 -12.69
C GLU A 100 5.11 -5.51 -13.53
N HIS A 101 4.57 -4.47 -12.87
CA HIS A 101 4.44 -3.18 -13.52
C HIS A 101 5.79 -2.48 -13.41
N GLU A 102 6.67 -2.79 -14.37
CA GLU A 102 7.89 -2.05 -14.66
C GLU A 102 7.49 -0.58 -14.90
N SER A 103 7.72 0.26 -13.89
CA SER A 103 7.52 1.70 -13.99
C SER A 103 8.59 2.22 -14.94
N ALA A 104 8.23 2.36 -16.22
CA ALA A 104 9.02 3.01 -17.24
C ALA A 104 9.44 4.41 -16.73
N GLU A 105 10.73 4.55 -16.46
CA GLU A 105 11.39 5.81 -16.16
C GLU A 105 11.36 6.65 -17.46
N GLU A 106 10.47 7.63 -17.56
CA GLU A 106 10.52 8.65 -18.63
C GLU A 106 11.70 9.59 -18.34
N PRO A 107 12.75 9.65 -19.19
CA PRO A 107 13.79 10.64 -19.01
C PRO A 107 13.23 12.04 -19.34
N ALA A 108 13.41 12.96 -18.41
CA ALA A 108 13.06 14.38 -18.55
C ALA A 108 13.72 15.01 -19.80
N PRO A 109 13.04 15.95 -20.49
CA PRO A 109 13.60 16.60 -21.67
C PRO A 109 14.67 17.60 -21.24
N LEU A 110 15.92 17.38 -21.65
CA LEU A 110 16.98 18.38 -21.52
C LEU A 110 16.81 19.44 -22.61
N GLU A 111 16.45 20.64 -22.17
CA GLU A 111 16.27 21.84 -22.97
C GLU A 111 17.54 22.20 -23.75
N ALA A 112 17.39 22.40 -25.06
CA ALA A 112 18.43 22.93 -25.93
C ALA A 112 18.63 24.43 -25.67
N ILE A 113 19.77 24.80 -25.07
CA ILE A 113 20.24 26.18 -25.06
C ILE A 113 21.33 26.39 -26.12
N ALA A 114 21.15 27.47 -26.87
CA ALA A 114 21.74 27.77 -28.16
C ALA A 114 23.26 28.01 -28.13
N ALA A 115 23.93 27.53 -29.18
CA ALA A 115 25.25 27.98 -29.56
C ALA A 115 25.20 29.46 -30.00
N GLN A 116 25.92 30.31 -29.28
CA GLN A 116 26.38 31.59 -29.81
C GLN A 116 27.62 32.03 -29.05
N THR A 117 28.80 31.94 -29.68
CA THR A 117 29.87 32.90 -29.44
C THR A 117 30.87 32.90 -30.60
N VAL A 118 30.94 34.09 -31.22
CA VAL A 118 32.02 34.79 -31.96
C VAL A 118 32.65 34.18 -33.21
#